data_AF-A0A381SY53-F1
#
_entry.id   AF-A0A381SY53-F1
#
_cell.length_a   1.000
_cell.length_b   1.000
_cell.length_c   1.000
_cell.angle_alpha   90.00
_cell.angle_beta   90.00
_cell.angle_gamma   90.00
#
_symmetry.space_group_name_H-M   'P 1'
#
loop_
_entity.id
_entity.type
_entity.pdbx_description
1 polymer ?
#
loop_
_entity_poly.entity_id
_entity_poly.type
_entity_poly.pdbx_seq_one_letter_code
_entity_poly.pdbx_strand_id
1 'polypeptide(L)'
;MIVFILFGTALFSQDRSRKGRDSKRNVDQFKVNAYPVVTEGDNIRLLVYGLIPYQSLQFLKDGDGFSAGYEASLGIRDKDGNQIDRKTFQSTVAVGDYVSTINRSAREVVMAEFIIKATEYTIVGELIDEDTRLKGIVREKIDMTGLLQPLAIYPPFIIGEYPGNWGFEENKIPVSTKDISHKIKDFPLFLSGRVKPGNFTLKVVAKDANKDVFWEDEIKLTSENKTFRRRILIDQKPDENLTMAIDVTITQENESDSKVIELRIRKPGLSYFISNIDEALDQMRYVVTDEEYKRVKKAKRKERDKLFYQFWKDRDPSPGTVVNELMDQYYYRVSYTNEHFAAFDPGWKTDMGMIYILFGPPDDTQRSFSNSSRYTYETWYYYTINRNFSFYDENGFGEFKLSTPYYRGVGW
;
A
#
# COMPACT_ATOMS: atom_id res chain seq x y z
N MET A 1 -9.40 -46.63 53.23
CA MET A 1 -9.47 -45.20 52.88
C MET A 1 -8.71 -45.02 51.58
N ILE A 2 -9.41 -45.09 50.46
CA ILE A 2 -8.85 -45.11 49.10
C ILE A 2 -8.99 -43.68 48.56
N VAL A 3 -7.87 -43.04 48.25
CA VAL A 3 -7.82 -41.68 47.70
C VAL A 3 -7.84 -41.77 46.18
N PHE A 4 -8.92 -41.27 45.58
CA PHE A 4 -9.05 -41.07 44.14
C PHE A 4 -8.27 -39.81 43.73
N ILE A 5 -7.33 -39.95 42.80
CA ILE A 5 -6.66 -38.84 42.12
C ILE A 5 -7.45 -38.53 40.84
N LEU A 6 -8.14 -37.40 40.83
CA LEU A 6 -8.83 -36.84 39.66
C LEU A 6 -7.82 -36.06 38.80
N PHE A 7 -7.42 -36.65 37.66
CA PHE A 7 -6.74 -35.93 36.59
C PHE A 7 -7.75 -35.04 35.85
N GLY A 8 -7.68 -33.72 36.06
CA GLY A 8 -8.40 -32.75 35.25
C GLY A 8 -7.71 -32.59 33.90
N THR A 9 -8.36 -33.07 32.84
CA THR A 9 -7.95 -32.81 31.45
C THR A 9 -8.28 -31.36 31.10
N ALA A 10 -7.24 -30.54 30.90
CA ALA A 10 -7.38 -29.24 30.28
C ALA A 10 -7.74 -29.44 28.80
N LEU A 11 -9.01 -29.23 28.46
CA LEU A 11 -9.46 -29.12 27.08
C LEU A 11 -8.89 -27.81 26.51
N PHE A 12 -7.79 -27.93 25.76
CA PHE A 12 -7.33 -26.86 24.87
C PHE A 12 -8.36 -26.72 23.75
N SER A 13 -9.28 -25.78 23.90
CA SER A 13 -10.06 -25.26 22.77
C SER A 13 -9.08 -24.53 21.85
N GLN A 14 -8.66 -25.21 20.78
CA GLN A 14 -8.04 -24.54 19.64
C GLN A 14 -9.07 -23.58 19.06
N ASP A 15 -8.91 -22.29 19.35
CA ASP A 15 -9.62 -21.22 18.69
C ASP A 15 -9.14 -21.15 17.24
N ARG A 16 -9.71 -22.02 16.40
CA ARG A 16 -9.64 -21.90 14.94
C ARG A 16 -10.41 -20.64 14.59
N SER A 17 -9.72 -19.51 14.55
CA SER A 17 -10.23 -18.30 13.93
C SER A 17 -10.57 -18.61 12.47
N ARG A 18 -11.84 -18.92 12.22
CA ARG A 18 -12.46 -18.72 10.92
C ARG A 18 -12.32 -17.23 10.64
N LYS A 19 -11.31 -16.85 9.85
CA LYS A 19 -11.29 -15.59 9.11
C LYS A 19 -12.46 -15.64 8.12
N GLY A 20 -13.67 -15.41 8.61
CA GLY A 20 -14.72 -14.83 7.80
C GLY A 20 -14.22 -13.48 7.32
N ARG A 21 -14.62 -13.07 6.11
CA ARG A 21 -14.56 -11.67 5.71
C ARG A 21 -15.35 -10.86 6.74
N ASP A 22 -14.71 -10.40 7.82
CA ASP A 22 -15.26 -9.30 8.60
C ASP A 22 -15.31 -8.12 7.64
N SER A 23 -16.50 -7.77 7.17
CA SER A 23 -16.68 -6.50 6.49
C SER A 23 -16.27 -5.44 7.50
N LYS A 24 -15.14 -4.77 7.25
CA LYS A 24 -14.68 -3.66 8.10
C LYS A 24 -15.87 -2.73 8.35
N ARG A 25 -16.15 -2.43 9.62
CA ARG A 25 -17.24 -1.50 9.96
C ARG A 25 -16.86 -0.11 9.47
N ASN A 26 -17.83 0.77 9.31
CA ASN A 26 -17.62 2.14 8.82
C ASN A 26 -16.52 2.87 9.61
N VAL A 27 -16.60 2.83 10.94
CA VAL A 27 -15.60 3.44 11.85
C VAL A 27 -14.19 2.86 11.72
N ASP A 28 -14.04 1.64 11.18
CA ASP A 28 -12.73 1.00 10.97
C ASP A 28 -12.02 1.50 9.69
N GLN A 29 -12.65 2.40 8.91
CA GLN A 29 -12.04 3.03 7.73
C GLN A 29 -11.25 4.30 8.05
N PHE A 30 -11.31 4.78 9.30
CA PHE A 30 -10.45 5.84 9.82
C PHE A 30 -8.97 5.49 9.61
N LYS A 31 -8.14 6.49 9.32
CA LYS A 31 -6.70 6.32 9.13
C LYS A 31 -5.92 7.27 10.02
N VAL A 32 -4.74 6.83 10.43
CA VAL A 32 -3.76 7.64 11.13
C VAL A 32 -2.47 7.66 10.34
N ASN A 33 -1.80 8.81 10.32
CA ASN A 33 -0.48 8.97 9.74
C ASN A 33 0.38 9.85 10.64
N ALA A 34 1.67 9.55 10.75
CA ALA A 34 2.62 10.29 11.56
C ALA A 34 3.79 10.81 10.71
N TYR A 35 4.17 12.08 10.89
CA TYR A 35 5.23 12.73 10.14
C TYR A 35 6.20 13.41 11.10
N PRO A 36 7.42 12.86 11.29
CA PRO A 36 8.43 13.52 12.09
C PRO A 36 9.00 14.72 11.34
N VAL A 37 9.18 15.82 12.07
CA VAL A 37 9.79 17.06 11.61
C VAL A 37 10.89 17.45 12.58
N VAL A 38 12.05 17.83 12.04
CA VAL A 38 13.21 18.20 12.86
C VAL A 38 12.94 19.43 13.74
N THR A 39 13.50 19.42 14.95
CA THR A 39 13.58 20.60 15.83
C THR A 39 15.04 20.90 16.18
N GLU A 40 15.33 22.13 16.59
CA GLU A 40 16.70 22.54 17.01
C GLU A 40 17.19 21.81 18.26
N GLY A 41 16.28 21.34 19.12
CA GLY A 41 16.63 20.62 20.34
C GLY A 41 16.90 19.13 20.12
N ASP A 42 17.00 18.40 21.22
CA ASP A 42 17.16 16.93 21.25
C ASP A 42 15.81 16.21 21.36
N ASN A 43 14.81 16.78 20.69
CA ASN A 43 13.47 16.23 20.56
C ASN A 43 13.05 16.24 19.08
N ILE A 44 12.06 15.42 18.76
CA ILE A 44 11.45 15.31 17.46
C ILE A 44 10.03 15.87 17.57
N ARG A 45 9.65 16.75 16.64
CA ARG A 45 8.27 17.22 16.50
C ARG A 45 7.53 16.21 15.63
N LEU A 46 6.60 15.47 16.21
CA LEU A 46 5.79 14.50 15.50
C LEU A 46 4.39 15.07 15.23
N LEU A 47 4.07 15.27 13.96
CA LEU A 47 2.73 15.66 13.53
C LEU A 47 1.92 14.40 13.21
N VAL A 48 0.80 14.21 13.90
CA VAL A 48 -0.09 13.05 13.73
C VAL A 48 -1.42 13.53 13.17
N TYR A 49 -1.89 12.87 12.11
CA TYR A 49 -3.14 13.21 11.42
C TYR A 49 -4.11 12.04 11.51
N GLY A 50 -5.34 12.34 11.91
CA GLY A 50 -6.47 11.43 11.82
C GLY A 50 -7.33 11.81 10.62
N LEU A 51 -7.54 10.89 9.70
CA LEU A 51 -8.38 11.07 8.52
C LEU A 51 -9.68 10.30 8.72
N ILE A 52 -10.80 11.01 8.72
CA ILE A 52 -12.13 10.47 8.99
C ILE A 52 -12.96 10.60 7.71
N PRO A 53 -12.98 9.57 6.84
CA PRO A 53 -13.87 9.56 5.68
C PRO A 53 -15.32 9.75 6.13
N TYR A 54 -16.16 10.41 5.32
CA TYR A 54 -17.58 10.56 5.65
C TYR A 54 -18.29 9.19 5.75
N GLN A 55 -17.81 8.21 4.98
CA GLN A 55 -18.28 6.82 5.06
C GLN A 55 -17.97 6.13 6.39
N SER A 56 -17.11 6.72 7.23
CA SER A 56 -16.88 6.24 8.59
C SER A 56 -17.92 6.70 9.59
N LEU A 57 -18.73 7.69 9.23
CA LEU A 57 -19.72 8.33 10.09
C LEU A 57 -21.14 7.96 9.67
N GLN A 58 -22.03 7.93 10.65
CA GLN A 58 -23.45 7.76 10.44
C GLN A 58 -24.09 9.14 10.26
N PHE A 59 -24.46 9.47 9.03
CA PHE A 59 -25.25 10.66 8.77
C PHE A 59 -26.73 10.39 9.08
N LEU A 60 -27.35 11.29 9.83
CA LEU A 60 -28.78 11.33 10.10
C LEU A 60 -29.39 12.56 9.46
N LYS A 61 -30.69 12.49 9.13
CA LYS A 61 -31.41 13.64 8.60
C LYS A 61 -31.57 14.69 9.69
N ASP A 62 -31.19 15.93 9.39
CA ASP A 62 -31.31 17.08 10.29
C ASP A 62 -31.84 18.28 9.49
N GLY A 63 -33.09 18.69 9.79
CA GLY A 63 -33.83 19.66 8.98
C GLY A 63 -33.93 19.25 7.50
N ASP A 64 -33.47 20.14 6.63
CA ASP A 64 -33.43 19.95 5.17
C ASP A 64 -32.14 19.23 4.71
N GLY A 65 -31.19 18.96 5.61
CA GLY A 65 -29.90 18.34 5.30
C GLY A 65 -29.62 17.08 6.12
N PHE A 66 -28.34 16.80 6.30
CA PHE A 66 -27.83 15.66 7.06
C PHE A 66 -26.68 16.09 7.95
N SER A 67 -26.59 15.51 9.15
CA SER A 67 -25.50 15.74 10.08
C SER A 67 -24.92 14.43 10.60
N ALA A 68 -23.63 14.43 10.96
CA ALA A 68 -22.98 13.33 11.67
C ALA A 68 -22.04 13.88 12.75
N GLY A 69 -22.26 13.46 13.99
CA GLY A 69 -21.38 13.80 15.12
C GLY A 69 -20.27 12.76 15.30
N TYR A 70 -19.08 13.21 15.70
CA TYR A 70 -17.98 12.30 16.04
C TYR A 70 -17.12 12.81 17.19
N GLU A 71 -16.58 11.87 17.96
CA GLU A 71 -15.45 12.07 18.85
C GLU A 71 -14.23 11.32 18.29
N ALA A 72 -13.14 12.02 18.07
CA ALA A 72 -11.89 11.43 17.61
C ALA A 72 -10.77 11.73 18.61
N SER A 73 -9.79 10.83 18.69
CA SER A 73 -8.59 11.11 19.47
C SER A 73 -7.35 10.55 18.82
N LEU A 74 -6.24 11.24 19.01
CA LEU A 74 -4.91 10.84 18.58
C LEU A 74 -4.04 10.79 19.82
N GLY A 75 -3.48 9.62 20.12
CA GLY A 75 -2.60 9.40 21.25
C GLY A 75 -1.32 8.70 20.86
N ILE A 76 -0.35 8.75 21.75
CA ILE A 76 0.96 8.13 21.60
C ILE A 76 1.29 7.31 22.84
N ARG A 77 1.81 6.11 22.61
CA ARG A 77 2.25 5.17 23.64
C ARG A 77 3.72 4.85 23.48
N ASP A 78 4.41 4.69 24.61
CA ASP A 78 5.79 4.20 24.62
C ASP A 78 5.89 2.73 24.16
N LYS A 79 7.12 2.23 24.08
CA LYS A 79 7.42 0.83 23.73
C LYS A 79 6.82 -0.20 24.69
N ASP A 80 6.56 0.19 25.94
CA ASP A 80 6.01 -0.67 27.00
C ASP A 80 4.47 -0.62 27.00
N GLY A 81 3.88 0.22 26.14
CA GLY A 81 2.43 0.37 25.96
C GLY A 81 1.79 1.40 26.87
N ASN A 82 2.56 2.14 27.68
CA ASN A 82 2.05 3.22 28.52
C ASN A 82 1.68 4.42 27.66
N GLN A 83 0.55 5.06 27.98
CA GLN A 83 0.14 6.28 27.29
C GLN A 83 1.00 7.45 27.76
N ILE A 84 1.65 8.11 26.79
CA ILE A 84 2.46 9.31 27.03
C ILE A 84 1.57 10.54 26.95
N ASP A 85 0.78 10.66 25.88
CA ASP A 85 -0.10 11.80 25.65
C ASP A 85 -1.27 11.44 24.72
N ARG A 86 -2.35 12.23 24.75
CA ARG A 86 -3.54 12.08 23.92
C ARG A 86 -4.25 13.41 23.72
N LYS A 87 -4.61 13.69 22.46
CA LYS A 87 -5.48 14.80 22.07
C LYS A 87 -6.84 14.28 21.64
N THR A 88 -7.91 14.91 22.11
CA THR A 88 -9.30 14.59 21.74
C THR A 88 -9.93 15.75 20.97
N PHE A 89 -10.79 15.42 20.02
CA PHE A 89 -11.52 16.30 19.13
C PHE A 89 -12.97 15.87 19.11
N GLN A 90 -13.89 16.82 19.08
CA GLN A 90 -15.32 16.56 18.93
C GLN A 90 -15.86 17.57 17.93
N SER A 91 -16.63 17.11 16.95
CA SER A 91 -17.22 17.97 15.93
C SER A 91 -18.46 17.31 15.32
N THR A 92 -19.24 18.13 14.62
CA THR A 92 -20.39 17.70 13.83
C THR A 92 -20.20 18.16 12.40
N VAL A 93 -20.30 17.23 11.46
CA VAL A 93 -20.30 17.50 10.02
C VAL A 93 -21.73 17.72 9.57
N ALA A 94 -22.00 18.77 8.79
CA ALA A 94 -23.31 19.02 8.19
C ALA A 94 -23.19 19.13 6.66
N VAL A 95 -24.09 18.46 5.93
CA VAL A 95 -24.16 18.48 4.47
C VAL A 95 -25.61 18.67 4.00
N GLY A 96 -25.78 19.34 2.85
CA GLY A 96 -27.12 19.72 2.36
C GLY A 96 -27.89 18.60 1.64
N ASP A 97 -27.22 17.53 1.23
CA ASP A 97 -27.83 16.48 0.40
C ASP A 97 -27.27 15.08 0.72
N TYR A 98 -28.02 14.04 0.31
CA TYR A 98 -27.65 12.65 0.55
C TYR A 98 -26.42 12.20 -0.25
N VAL A 99 -26.17 12.74 -1.44
CA VAL A 99 -25.01 12.35 -2.26
C VAL A 99 -23.70 12.77 -1.58
N SER A 100 -23.73 13.91 -0.88
CA SER A 100 -22.61 14.40 -0.07
C SER A 100 -22.27 13.47 1.11
N THR A 101 -23.25 12.77 1.70
CA THR A 101 -22.99 11.84 2.83
C THR A 101 -22.24 10.59 2.39
N ILE A 102 -22.44 10.14 1.14
CA ILE A 102 -21.81 8.94 0.58
C ILE A 102 -20.54 9.23 -0.23
N ASN A 103 -20.11 10.50 -0.28
CA ASN A 103 -18.96 10.93 -1.06
C ASN A 103 -17.66 10.29 -0.55
N ARG A 104 -17.09 9.39 -1.36
CA ARG A 104 -15.85 8.64 -1.06
C ARG A 104 -14.60 9.51 -0.95
N SER A 105 -14.64 10.73 -1.46
CA SER A 105 -13.52 11.67 -1.42
C SER A 105 -13.63 12.66 -0.26
N ALA A 106 -14.82 12.80 0.34
CA ALA A 106 -15.05 13.69 1.47
C ALA A 106 -14.54 13.06 2.78
N ARG A 107 -13.89 13.88 3.60
CA ARG A 107 -13.31 13.47 4.88
C ARG A 107 -13.17 14.69 5.79
N GLU A 108 -13.22 14.44 7.09
CA GLU A 108 -12.66 15.35 8.08
C GLU A 108 -11.20 15.00 8.37
N VAL A 109 -10.46 15.99 8.84
CA VAL A 109 -9.06 15.83 9.26
C VAL A 109 -8.89 16.43 10.64
N VAL A 110 -8.31 15.66 11.56
CA VAL A 110 -7.87 16.13 12.88
C VAL A 110 -6.36 15.99 12.99
N MET A 111 -5.71 16.87 13.77
CA MET A 111 -4.25 16.86 13.90
C MET A 111 -3.81 17.10 15.34
N ALA A 112 -2.84 16.31 15.79
CA ALA A 112 -2.14 16.47 17.06
C ALA A 112 -0.63 16.60 16.82
N GLU A 113 0.02 17.37 17.68
CA GLU A 113 1.46 17.54 17.69
C GLU A 113 2.03 17.00 19.00
N PHE A 114 3.08 16.18 18.90
CA PHE A 114 3.80 15.62 20.04
C PHE A 114 5.29 15.95 19.95
N ILE A 115 5.90 16.30 21.08
CA ILE A 115 7.36 16.48 21.18
C ILE A 115 7.95 15.24 21.87
N ILE A 116 8.72 14.45 21.12
CA ILE A 116 9.11 13.10 21.52
C ILE A 116 10.62 12.86 21.42
N LYS A 117 11.11 11.82 22.09
CA LYS A 117 12.51 11.35 21.99
C LYS A 117 12.69 10.37 20.83
N ALA A 118 13.93 10.15 20.39
CA ALA A 118 14.28 9.17 19.36
C ALA A 118 14.22 7.72 19.87
N THR A 119 13.02 7.15 19.88
CA THR A 119 12.73 5.76 20.30
C THR A 119 11.52 5.24 19.51
N GLU A 120 11.18 3.98 19.67
CA GLU A 120 9.95 3.39 19.15
C GLU A 120 8.72 3.86 19.94
N TYR A 121 7.59 4.03 19.24
CA TYR A 121 6.29 4.35 19.81
C TYR A 121 5.17 3.62 19.07
N THR A 122 3.99 3.57 19.69
CA THR A 122 2.74 3.22 19.02
C THR A 122 1.81 4.43 19.02
N ILE A 123 1.46 4.92 17.84
CA ILE A 123 0.36 5.87 17.66
C ILE A 123 -0.95 5.11 17.75
N VAL A 124 -1.88 5.66 18.52
CA VAL A 124 -3.24 5.11 18.70
C VAL A 124 -4.23 6.19 18.32
N GLY A 125 -4.95 5.97 17.23
CA GLY A 125 -6.09 6.79 16.89
C GLY A 125 -7.39 6.07 17.20
N GLU A 126 -8.36 6.80 17.75
CA GLU A 126 -9.69 6.29 18.06
C GLU A 126 -10.73 7.20 17.41
N LEU A 127 -11.76 6.59 16.82
CA LEU A 127 -12.93 7.28 16.28
C LEU A 127 -14.18 6.67 16.91
N ILE A 128 -15.04 7.51 17.45
CA ILE A 128 -16.35 7.16 17.99
C ILE A 128 -17.37 7.97 17.19
N ASP A 129 -18.26 7.26 16.51
CA ASP A 129 -19.44 7.86 15.91
C ASP A 129 -20.47 8.18 17.00
N GLU A 130 -20.96 9.42 17.07
CA GLU A 130 -21.79 9.85 18.20
C GLU A 130 -23.17 9.20 18.21
N ASP A 131 -23.72 8.87 17.04
CA ASP A 131 -25.06 8.30 16.90
C ASP A 131 -25.06 6.79 17.16
N THR A 132 -24.18 6.05 16.48
CA THR A 132 -24.10 4.59 16.62
C THR A 132 -23.30 4.15 17.84
N ARG A 133 -22.50 5.05 18.43
CA ARG A 133 -21.54 4.77 19.51
C ARG A 133 -20.50 3.71 19.15
N LEU A 134 -20.39 3.34 17.88
CA LEU A 134 -19.38 2.39 17.42
C LEU A 134 -18.00 3.03 17.52
N LYS A 135 -17.05 2.23 17.99
CA LYS A 135 -15.64 2.63 18.15
C LYS A 135 -14.76 1.91 17.14
N GLY A 136 -14.04 2.69 16.34
CA GLY A 136 -12.90 2.28 15.52
C GLY A 136 -11.60 2.61 16.22
N ILE A 137 -10.61 1.72 16.12
CA ILE A 137 -9.26 1.94 16.69
C ILE A 137 -8.21 1.57 15.65
N VAL A 138 -7.28 2.49 15.40
CA VAL A 138 -6.12 2.30 14.54
C VAL A 138 -4.87 2.36 15.40
N ARG A 139 -3.95 1.43 15.19
CA ARG A 139 -2.64 1.41 15.84
C ARG A 139 -1.55 1.37 14.78
N GLU A 140 -0.61 2.29 14.87
CA GLU A 140 0.54 2.38 13.96
C GLU A 140 1.82 2.40 14.79
N LYS A 141 2.72 1.45 14.55
CA LYS A 141 4.05 1.46 15.17
C LYS A 141 4.96 2.38 14.36
N ILE A 142 5.73 3.20 15.05
CA ILE A 142 6.67 4.14 14.46
C ILE A 142 8.02 4.01 15.15
N ASP A 143 9.10 4.10 14.38
CA ASP A 143 10.47 4.07 14.88
C ASP A 143 11.14 5.42 14.60
N MET A 144 11.59 6.08 15.65
CA MET A 144 12.28 7.38 15.60
C MET A 144 13.77 7.24 15.90
N THR A 145 14.27 6.02 16.06
CA THR A 145 15.67 5.73 16.33
C THR A 145 16.56 6.25 15.20
N GLY A 146 17.70 6.83 15.54
CA GLY A 146 18.65 7.38 14.57
C GLY A 146 18.32 8.80 14.06
N LEU A 147 17.09 9.29 14.24
CA LEU A 147 16.69 10.64 13.77
C LEU A 147 17.35 11.80 14.55
N LEU A 148 18.06 11.52 15.65
CA LEU A 148 18.82 12.52 16.39
C LEU A 148 20.34 12.43 16.17
N GLN A 149 20.79 11.60 15.23
CA GLN A 149 22.21 11.59 14.82
C GLN A 149 22.63 12.98 14.28
N PRO A 150 23.93 13.35 14.37
CA PRO A 150 24.41 14.65 13.91
C PRO A 150 24.08 14.96 12.44
N LEU A 151 24.16 13.93 11.59
CA LEU A 151 23.67 13.94 10.21
C LEU A 151 22.54 12.92 10.10
N ALA A 152 21.33 13.38 9.77
CA ALA A 152 20.17 12.50 9.60
C ALA A 152 19.12 13.15 8.69
N ILE A 153 18.62 12.42 7.69
CA ILE A 153 17.46 12.82 6.88
C ILE A 153 16.20 12.15 7.44
N TYR A 154 15.18 12.94 7.75
CA TYR A 154 13.91 12.42 8.26
C TYR A 154 13.09 11.84 7.10
N PRO A 155 12.18 10.88 7.36
CA PRO A 155 11.29 10.35 6.33
C PRO A 155 10.64 11.47 5.51
N PRO A 156 10.91 11.56 4.19
CA PRO A 156 10.37 12.61 3.35
C PRO A 156 8.90 12.32 3.01
N PHE A 157 8.14 13.36 2.69
CA PHE A 157 6.74 13.23 2.31
C PHE A 157 6.31 14.32 1.32
N ILE A 158 5.27 14.03 0.55
CA ILE A 158 4.68 15.01 -0.36
C ILE A 158 3.76 15.94 0.44
N ILE A 159 3.79 17.23 0.11
CA ILE A 159 2.85 18.23 0.60
C ILE A 159 1.76 18.43 -0.45
N GLY A 160 0.52 18.25 -0.04
CA GLY A 160 -0.69 18.57 -0.80
C GLY A 160 -1.40 19.80 -0.24
N GLU A 161 -2.62 19.99 -0.72
CA GLU A 161 -3.49 21.10 -0.31
C GLU A 161 -4.74 20.57 0.40
N TYR A 162 -5.07 21.18 1.53
CA TYR A 162 -6.30 20.92 2.26
C TYR A 162 -6.62 22.13 3.15
N PRO A 163 -7.84 22.70 3.10
CA PRO A 163 -8.17 23.92 3.84
C PRO A 163 -7.86 23.81 5.33
N GLY A 164 -7.23 24.84 5.91
CA GLY A 164 -6.92 24.92 7.34
C GLY A 164 -5.43 24.96 7.68
N ASN A 165 -5.11 24.85 8.97
CA ASN A 165 -3.75 24.96 9.49
C ASN A 165 -3.24 23.59 9.95
N TRP A 166 -2.33 23.03 9.16
CA TRP A 166 -1.89 21.64 9.32
C TRP A 166 -0.40 21.54 9.72
N GLY A 167 0.09 22.44 10.56
CA GLY A 167 1.46 22.38 11.07
C GLY A 167 2.56 22.82 10.09
N PHE A 168 2.15 23.26 8.89
CA PHE A 168 2.93 23.90 7.83
C PHE A 168 2.30 25.26 7.49
N GLU A 169 2.48 25.78 6.26
CA GLU A 169 1.76 26.97 5.82
C GLU A 169 0.25 26.70 5.71
N GLU A 170 -0.51 27.79 5.65
CA GLU A 170 -1.94 27.75 5.45
C GLU A 170 -2.30 26.87 4.25
N ASN A 171 -3.28 26.00 4.46
CA ASN A 171 -3.80 25.04 3.49
C ASN A 171 -2.81 23.97 3.02
N LYS A 172 -1.63 23.82 3.64
CA LYS A 172 -0.64 22.80 3.26
C LYS A 172 -0.64 21.64 4.25
N ILE A 173 -0.84 20.42 3.75
CA ILE A 173 -0.92 19.19 4.56
C ILE A 173 -0.06 18.08 3.94
N PRO A 174 0.52 17.15 4.72
CA PRO A 174 1.13 15.94 4.17
C PRO A 174 0.12 15.10 3.37
N VAL A 175 0.54 14.57 2.23
CA VAL A 175 -0.23 13.57 1.50
C VAL A 175 -0.13 12.24 2.22
N SER A 176 -1.27 11.72 2.65
CA SER A 176 -1.40 10.51 3.47
C SER A 176 -1.42 9.20 2.71
N THR A 177 -1.57 9.27 1.40
CA THR A 177 -1.67 8.10 0.54
C THR A 177 -0.42 7.99 -0.34
N LYS A 178 0.09 6.77 -0.50
CA LYS A 178 1.11 6.48 -1.52
C LYS A 178 0.50 6.46 -2.91
N ASP A 179 -0.82 6.28 -3.01
CA ASP A 179 -1.57 6.28 -4.26
C ASP A 179 -1.94 7.71 -4.67
N ILE A 180 -1.28 8.23 -5.70
CA ILE A 180 -1.43 9.59 -6.22
C ILE A 180 -2.21 9.56 -7.54
N SER A 181 -3.12 10.51 -7.74
CA SER A 181 -3.85 10.62 -9.01
C SER A 181 -2.91 10.92 -10.19
N HIS A 182 -3.12 10.26 -11.33
CA HIS A 182 -2.39 10.57 -12.59
C HIS A 182 -2.54 12.01 -13.08
N LYS A 183 -3.51 12.77 -12.54
CA LYS A 183 -3.70 14.20 -12.87
C LYS A 183 -2.69 15.11 -12.18
N ILE A 184 -2.06 14.64 -11.09
CA ILE A 184 -1.03 15.40 -10.38
C ILE A 184 0.23 15.38 -11.24
N LYS A 185 0.76 16.58 -11.50
CA LYS A 185 1.98 16.80 -12.30
C LYS A 185 3.16 17.17 -11.42
N ASP A 186 2.87 17.89 -10.34
CA ASP A 186 3.88 18.43 -9.45
C ASP A 186 3.80 17.71 -8.10
N PHE A 187 4.95 17.33 -7.57
CA PHE A 187 5.07 16.63 -6.29
C PHE A 187 5.97 17.46 -5.37
N PRO A 188 5.40 18.38 -4.56
CA PRO A 188 6.16 19.18 -3.61
C PRO A 188 6.68 18.27 -2.48
N LEU A 189 7.95 17.88 -2.57
CA LEU A 189 8.62 17.04 -1.61
C LEU A 189 9.11 17.88 -0.43
N PHE A 190 8.65 17.55 0.78
CA PHE A 190 9.14 18.15 2.01
C PHE A 190 10.28 17.31 2.59
N LEU A 191 11.41 17.97 2.82
CA LEU A 191 12.61 17.41 3.41
C LEU A 191 12.91 18.14 4.72
N SER A 192 13.30 17.37 5.73
CA SER A 192 13.87 17.93 6.96
C SER A 192 14.86 16.97 7.57
N GLY A 193 15.76 17.48 8.40
CA GLY A 193 16.78 16.65 9.01
C GLY A 193 17.78 17.43 9.84
N ARG A 194 18.74 16.70 10.39
CA ARG A 194 19.85 17.24 11.18
C ARG A 194 21.11 17.30 10.33
N VAL A 195 21.86 18.37 10.53
CA VAL A 195 23.16 18.65 9.91
C VAL A 195 24.05 19.34 10.94
N LYS A 196 25.36 19.25 10.77
CA LYS A 196 26.30 20.14 11.46
C LYS A 196 26.24 21.53 10.79
N PRO A 197 26.49 22.63 11.52
CA PRO A 197 26.70 23.93 10.91
C PRO A 197 27.79 23.86 9.84
N GLY A 198 27.51 24.39 8.65
CA GLY A 198 28.39 24.33 7.49
C GLY A 198 27.67 23.88 6.21
N ASN A 199 28.46 23.50 5.22
CA ASN A 199 27.96 23.08 3.91
C ASN A 199 27.50 21.62 3.94
N PHE A 200 26.43 21.33 3.20
CA PHE A 200 25.93 19.98 2.96
C PHE A 200 25.28 19.91 1.57
N THR A 201 25.13 18.70 1.05
CA THR A 201 24.50 18.45 -0.25
C THR A 201 23.24 17.62 -0.04
N LEU A 202 22.15 18.02 -0.69
CA LEU A 202 20.96 17.21 -0.87
C LEU A 202 20.93 16.71 -2.32
N LYS A 203 20.86 15.40 -2.50
CA LYS A 203 20.62 14.77 -3.79
C LYS A 203 19.26 14.07 -3.76
N VAL A 204 18.40 14.38 -4.73
CA VAL A 204 17.10 13.74 -4.89
C VAL A 204 17.05 13.08 -6.26
N VAL A 205 16.72 11.80 -6.31
CA VAL A 205 16.65 11.02 -7.55
C VAL A 205 15.31 10.32 -7.61
N ALA A 206 14.51 10.60 -8.63
CA ALA A 206 13.26 9.90 -8.90
C ALA A 206 13.46 8.86 -10.00
N LYS A 207 13.09 7.62 -9.68
CA LYS A 207 13.22 6.44 -10.52
C LYS A 207 11.87 5.80 -10.78
N ASP A 208 11.70 5.23 -11.95
CA ASP A 208 10.49 4.49 -12.31
C ASP A 208 10.53 3.02 -11.83
N ALA A 209 9.53 2.22 -12.23
CA ALA A 209 9.45 0.79 -11.88
C ALA A 209 10.65 -0.04 -12.39
N ASN A 210 11.28 0.39 -13.50
CA ASN A 210 12.44 -0.28 -14.09
C ASN A 210 13.77 0.20 -13.48
N LYS A 211 13.69 1.12 -12.51
CA LYS A 211 14.83 1.82 -11.88
C LYS A 211 15.51 2.83 -12.82
N ASP A 212 14.87 3.19 -13.93
CA ASP A 212 15.35 4.24 -14.81
C ASP A 212 15.13 5.60 -14.14
N VAL A 213 16.17 6.44 -14.11
CA VAL A 213 16.08 7.80 -13.57
C VAL A 213 15.35 8.68 -14.58
N PHE A 214 14.25 9.30 -14.16
CA PHE A 214 13.52 10.25 -15.00
C PHE A 214 13.60 11.69 -14.48
N TRP A 215 14.04 11.88 -13.24
CA TRP A 215 14.22 13.20 -12.64
C TRP A 215 15.30 13.11 -11.57
N GLU A 216 16.19 14.10 -11.51
CA GLU A 216 17.18 14.24 -10.45
C GLU A 216 17.50 15.71 -10.20
N ASP A 217 17.87 16.03 -8.97
CA ASP A 217 18.38 17.34 -8.57
C ASP A 217 19.45 17.18 -7.48
N GLU A 218 20.46 18.04 -7.53
CA GLU A 218 21.53 18.09 -6.54
C GLU A 218 21.76 19.54 -6.09
N ILE A 219 21.49 19.79 -4.82
CA ILE A 219 21.50 21.13 -4.23
C ILE A 219 22.57 21.18 -3.15
N LYS A 220 23.53 22.10 -3.31
CA LYS A 220 24.50 22.45 -2.27
C LYS A 220 23.92 23.57 -1.41
N LEU A 221 23.88 23.33 -0.10
CA LEU A 221 23.29 24.23 0.90
C LEU A 221 24.29 24.50 2.01
N THR A 222 24.04 25.57 2.75
CA THR A 222 24.78 25.93 3.96
C THR A 222 23.77 26.15 5.08
N SER A 223 24.02 25.60 6.26
CA SER A 223 23.22 25.84 7.46
C SER A 223 24.08 26.44 8.56
N GLU A 224 23.58 27.49 9.22
CA GLU A 224 24.17 28.00 10.46
C GLU A 224 23.67 27.22 11.69
N ASN A 225 22.53 26.54 11.54
CA ASN A 225 21.87 25.77 12.59
C ASN A 225 22.19 24.28 12.49
N LYS A 226 21.76 23.51 13.50
CA LYS A 226 21.92 22.05 13.53
C LYS A 226 20.84 21.30 12.74
N THR A 227 19.98 22.03 12.03
CA THR A 227 18.84 21.47 11.32
C THR A 227 18.63 22.16 9.98
N PHE A 228 17.90 21.49 9.10
CA PHE A 228 17.42 22.11 7.87
C PHE A 228 15.98 21.67 7.57
N ARG A 229 15.27 22.52 6.82
CA ARG A 229 13.98 22.22 6.21
C ARG A 229 13.99 22.75 4.79
N ARG A 230 13.52 21.96 3.83
CA ARG A 230 13.49 22.34 2.41
C ARG A 230 12.27 21.76 1.73
N ARG A 231 11.76 22.50 0.75
CA ARG A 231 10.85 21.96 -0.26
C ARG A 231 11.55 21.88 -1.61
N ILE A 232 11.36 20.75 -2.28
CA ILE A 232 11.84 20.50 -3.62
C ILE A 232 10.63 20.13 -4.47
N LEU A 233 10.49 20.76 -5.63
CA LEU A 233 9.41 20.48 -6.55
C LEU A 233 9.88 19.46 -7.57
N ILE A 234 9.28 18.26 -7.55
CA ILE A 234 9.44 17.31 -8.65
C ILE A 234 8.31 17.59 -9.64
N ASP A 235 8.65 18.06 -10.83
CA ASP A 235 7.72 18.53 -11.87
C ASP A 235 7.56 17.51 -13.02
N GLN A 236 8.09 16.32 -12.83
CA GLN A 236 8.05 15.21 -13.77
C GLN A 236 7.51 13.95 -13.09
N LYS A 237 6.88 13.10 -13.89
CA LYS A 237 6.38 11.79 -13.48
C LYS A 237 6.80 10.76 -14.54
N PRO A 238 6.87 9.46 -14.21
CA PRO A 238 7.11 8.44 -15.21
C PRO A 238 6.04 8.50 -16.32
N ASP A 239 6.48 8.33 -17.56
CA ASP A 239 5.61 8.37 -18.74
C ASP A 239 4.66 7.16 -18.79
N GLU A 240 5.18 5.98 -18.45
CA GLU A 240 4.50 4.69 -18.70
C GLU A 240 4.28 3.89 -17.40
N ASN A 241 5.26 3.92 -16.50
CA ASN A 241 5.21 3.22 -15.23
C ASN A 241 4.31 3.90 -14.21
N LEU A 242 3.66 3.09 -13.38
CA LEU A 242 2.66 3.57 -12.42
C LEU A 242 3.24 3.63 -11.01
N THR A 243 4.53 3.41 -10.87
CA THR A 243 5.24 3.56 -9.60
C THR A 243 6.46 4.41 -9.82
N MET A 244 6.79 5.21 -8.82
CA MET A 244 8.06 5.92 -8.75
C MET A 244 8.63 5.81 -7.34
N ALA A 245 9.94 5.64 -7.25
CA ALA A 245 10.72 5.74 -6.03
C ALA A 245 11.49 7.05 -6.06
N ILE A 246 11.43 7.82 -4.98
CA ILE A 246 12.23 9.03 -4.79
C ILE A 246 13.26 8.74 -3.71
N ASP A 247 14.52 8.58 -4.13
CA ASP A 247 15.67 8.48 -3.25
C ASP A 247 16.10 9.90 -2.83
N VAL A 248 16.23 10.12 -1.53
CA VAL A 248 16.74 11.36 -0.96
C VAL A 248 18.01 11.02 -0.18
N THR A 249 19.13 11.57 -0.62
CA THR A 249 20.43 11.43 0.04
C THR A 249 20.89 12.78 0.55
N ILE A 250 21.28 12.82 1.82
CA ILE A 250 22.03 13.95 2.39
C ILE A 250 23.48 13.55 2.58
N THR A 251 24.40 14.43 2.20
CA THR A 251 25.84 14.24 2.37
C THR A 251 26.44 15.47 3.03
N GLN A 252 27.24 15.27 4.07
CA GLN A 252 28.02 16.32 4.71
C GLN A 252 29.37 15.76 5.13
N GLU A 253 30.45 16.46 4.77
CA GLU A 253 31.81 15.97 4.96
C GLU A 253 31.98 14.58 4.31
N ASN A 254 32.24 13.53 5.10
CA ASN A 254 32.38 12.14 4.66
C ASN A 254 31.21 11.24 5.10
N GLU A 255 30.16 11.82 5.68
CA GLU A 255 28.99 11.10 6.15
C GLU A 255 27.82 11.29 5.19
N SER A 256 26.96 10.27 5.08
CA SER A 256 25.72 10.36 4.32
C SER A 256 24.61 9.58 4.99
N ASP A 257 23.37 10.05 4.83
CA ASP A 257 22.16 9.33 5.21
C ASP A 257 21.18 9.37 4.04
N SER A 258 20.29 8.39 3.93
CA SER A 258 19.36 8.28 2.80
C SER A 258 18.00 7.71 3.21
N LYS A 259 16.95 8.20 2.56
CA LYS A 259 15.57 7.70 2.68
C LYS A 259 14.95 7.55 1.30
N VAL A 260 13.99 6.65 1.20
CA VAL A 260 13.24 6.41 -0.03
C VAL A 260 11.75 6.56 0.25
N ILE A 261 11.04 7.27 -0.63
CA ILE A 261 9.58 7.28 -0.66
C ILE A 261 9.10 6.65 -1.97
N GLU A 262 8.16 5.72 -1.85
CA GLU A 262 7.53 5.06 -2.99
C GLU A 262 6.11 5.58 -3.17
N LEU A 263 5.81 6.01 -4.39
CA LEU A 263 4.50 6.50 -4.81
C LEU A 263 3.97 5.63 -5.95
N ARG A 264 2.65 5.49 -6.01
CA ARG A 264 1.94 4.80 -7.08
C ARG A 264 0.94 5.74 -7.75
N ILE A 265 1.03 5.85 -9.06
CA ILE A 265 0.15 6.67 -9.88
C ILE A 265 -1.11 5.87 -10.25
N ARG A 266 -2.27 6.38 -9.85
CA ARG A 266 -3.58 5.79 -10.14
C ARG A 266 -4.18 6.37 -11.40
N LYS A 267 -4.33 5.52 -12.42
CA LYS A 267 -5.13 5.77 -13.63
C LYS A 267 -6.53 5.16 -13.43
N PRO A 268 -7.64 5.89 -13.71
CA PRO A 268 -8.99 5.36 -13.63
C PRO A 268 -9.17 4.11 -14.50
N GLY A 269 -9.89 3.12 -13.98
CA GLY A 269 -10.16 1.86 -14.67
C GLY A 269 -8.95 0.97 -14.91
N LEU A 270 -7.82 1.24 -14.25
CA LEU A 270 -6.67 0.35 -14.22
C LEU A 270 -6.63 -0.45 -12.91
N SER A 271 -6.27 -1.73 -13.01
CA SER A 271 -6.23 -2.62 -11.86
C SER A 271 -5.21 -2.20 -10.80
N TYR A 272 -5.55 -2.42 -9.53
CA TYR A 272 -4.67 -2.11 -8.41
C TYR A 272 -3.38 -2.94 -8.37
N PHE A 273 -3.40 -4.11 -9.01
CA PHE A 273 -2.31 -5.08 -9.06
C PHE A 273 -1.29 -4.76 -10.18
N ILE A 274 -1.57 -3.76 -11.02
CA ILE A 274 -0.67 -3.35 -12.10
C ILE A 274 0.19 -2.17 -11.63
N SER A 275 1.50 -2.37 -11.59
CA SER A 275 2.52 -1.32 -11.36
C SER A 275 3.27 -0.92 -12.62
N ASN A 276 3.35 -1.83 -13.62
CA ASN A 276 4.07 -1.65 -14.86
C ASN A 276 3.20 -2.16 -16.03
N ILE A 277 2.89 -1.29 -17.00
CA ILE A 277 2.00 -1.63 -18.13
C ILE A 277 2.71 -2.55 -19.14
N ASP A 278 4.01 -2.39 -19.35
CA ASP A 278 4.78 -3.26 -20.25
C ASP A 278 4.82 -4.70 -19.70
N GLU A 279 5.06 -4.86 -18.40
CA GLU A 279 5.00 -6.19 -17.77
C GLU A 279 3.58 -6.75 -17.81
N ALA A 280 2.57 -5.91 -17.57
CA ALA A 280 1.18 -6.32 -17.62
C ALA A 280 0.78 -6.83 -19.01
N LEU A 281 1.32 -6.24 -20.08
CA LEU A 281 1.12 -6.71 -21.46
C LEU A 281 1.78 -8.07 -21.71
N ASP A 282 2.97 -8.31 -21.17
CA ASP A 282 3.61 -9.64 -21.26
C ASP A 282 2.81 -10.70 -20.48
N GLN A 283 2.30 -10.32 -19.31
CA GLN A 283 1.45 -11.16 -18.47
C GLN A 283 0.12 -11.50 -19.16
N MET A 284 -0.38 -10.71 -20.12
CA MET A 284 -1.63 -10.98 -20.86
C MET A 284 -1.56 -12.23 -21.76
N ARG A 285 -0.41 -12.89 -21.87
CA ARG A 285 -0.25 -14.10 -22.70
C ARG A 285 -1.27 -15.21 -22.42
N TYR A 286 -1.85 -15.27 -21.22
CA TYR A 286 -2.88 -16.26 -20.87
C TYR A 286 -4.31 -15.80 -21.18
N VAL A 287 -4.51 -14.66 -21.83
CA VAL A 287 -5.85 -14.15 -22.19
C VAL A 287 -5.93 -13.59 -23.62
N VAL A 288 -4.80 -13.30 -24.27
CA VAL A 288 -4.73 -12.83 -25.67
C VAL A 288 -4.68 -13.99 -26.66
N THR A 289 -5.06 -13.72 -27.91
CA THR A 289 -4.80 -14.58 -29.07
C THR A 289 -3.39 -14.34 -29.66
N ASP A 290 -2.93 -15.22 -30.54
CA ASP A 290 -1.66 -15.07 -31.28
C ASP A 290 -1.56 -13.74 -32.04
N GLU A 291 -2.65 -13.33 -32.69
CA GLU A 291 -2.69 -12.10 -33.48
C GLU A 291 -2.61 -10.87 -32.57
N GLU A 292 -3.35 -10.87 -31.47
CA GLU A 292 -3.32 -9.81 -30.46
C GLU A 292 -1.94 -9.70 -29.81
N TYR A 293 -1.33 -10.83 -29.45
CA TYR A 293 0.02 -10.86 -28.90
C TYR A 293 1.05 -10.31 -29.89
N LYS A 294 1.02 -10.74 -31.16
CA LYS A 294 1.91 -10.22 -32.21
C LYS A 294 1.70 -8.72 -32.42
N ARG A 295 0.46 -8.22 -32.33
CA ARG A 295 0.13 -6.80 -32.44
C ARG A 295 0.75 -6.00 -31.30
N VAL A 296 0.57 -6.44 -30.05
CA VAL A 296 1.17 -5.80 -28.86
C VAL A 296 2.69 -5.80 -28.94
N LYS A 297 3.30 -6.95 -29.28
CA LYS A 297 4.76 -7.09 -29.36
C LYS A 297 5.40 -6.16 -30.39
N LYS A 298 4.72 -5.94 -31.52
CA LYS A 298 5.18 -5.06 -32.62
C LYS A 298 4.90 -3.57 -32.38
N ALA A 299 4.02 -3.24 -31.43
CA ALA A 299 3.63 -1.86 -31.18
C ALA A 299 4.79 -1.07 -30.56
N LYS A 300 4.88 0.22 -30.93
CA LYS A 300 5.82 1.15 -30.30
C LYS A 300 5.42 1.36 -28.84
N ARG A 301 6.39 1.63 -27.97
CA ARG A 301 6.20 1.85 -26.52
C ARG A 301 5.02 2.79 -26.20
N LYS A 302 4.96 3.95 -26.87
CA LYS A 302 3.86 4.94 -26.72
C LYS A 302 2.47 4.46 -27.14
N GLU A 303 2.36 3.41 -27.94
CA GLU A 303 1.09 2.84 -28.42
C GLU A 303 0.61 1.68 -27.54
N ARG A 304 1.50 1.10 -26.73
CA ARG A 304 1.21 -0.05 -25.88
C ARG A 304 0.17 0.24 -24.83
N ASP A 305 0.24 1.39 -24.16
CA ASP A 305 -0.80 1.86 -23.24
C ASP A 305 -2.19 1.83 -23.91
N LYS A 306 -2.31 2.40 -25.11
CA LYS A 306 -3.60 2.46 -25.83
C LYS A 306 -4.11 1.06 -26.16
N LEU A 307 -3.23 0.16 -26.60
CA LEU A 307 -3.59 -1.23 -26.88
C LEU A 307 -4.03 -1.97 -25.62
N PHE A 308 -3.35 -1.74 -24.50
CA PHE A 308 -3.71 -2.29 -23.20
C PHE A 308 -5.12 -1.89 -22.79
N TYR A 309 -5.40 -0.58 -22.77
CA TYR A 309 -6.72 -0.08 -22.39
C TYR A 309 -7.81 -0.56 -23.35
N GLN A 310 -7.54 -0.58 -24.65
CA GLN A 310 -8.51 -1.05 -25.64
C GLN A 310 -8.83 -2.54 -25.43
N PHE A 311 -7.80 -3.38 -25.24
CA PHE A 311 -7.97 -4.82 -25.03
C PHE A 311 -8.89 -5.14 -23.85
N TRP A 312 -8.66 -4.49 -22.71
CA TRP A 312 -9.46 -4.72 -21.52
C TRP A 312 -10.85 -4.09 -21.64
N LYS A 313 -10.96 -2.90 -22.22
CA LYS A 313 -12.25 -2.25 -22.49
C LYS A 313 -13.17 -3.12 -23.36
N ASP A 314 -12.64 -3.77 -24.39
CA ASP A 314 -13.40 -4.65 -25.28
C ASP A 314 -13.88 -5.94 -24.57
N ARG A 315 -13.29 -6.26 -23.42
CA ARG A 315 -13.60 -7.45 -22.60
C ARG A 315 -14.20 -7.08 -21.25
N ASP A 316 -14.68 -5.85 -21.09
CA ASP A 316 -15.30 -5.38 -19.86
C ASP A 316 -16.71 -5.97 -19.69
N PRO A 317 -16.94 -6.83 -18.67
CA PRO A 317 -18.27 -7.38 -18.42
C PRO A 317 -19.27 -6.33 -17.93
N SER A 318 -18.78 -5.20 -17.38
CA SER A 318 -19.62 -4.14 -16.80
C SER A 318 -19.20 -2.72 -17.26
N PRO A 319 -19.35 -2.37 -18.56
CA PRO A 319 -18.84 -1.09 -19.11
C PRO A 319 -19.41 0.19 -18.47
N GLY A 320 -20.47 0.08 -17.66
CA GLY A 320 -21.05 1.19 -16.90
C GLY A 320 -20.32 1.52 -15.60
N THR A 321 -19.34 0.71 -15.18
CA THR A 321 -18.55 0.94 -13.97
C THR A 321 -17.16 1.48 -14.32
N VAL A 322 -16.48 2.07 -13.35
CA VAL A 322 -15.09 2.52 -13.54
C VAL A 322 -14.12 1.34 -13.55
N VAL A 323 -14.50 0.19 -12.95
CA VAL A 323 -13.60 -0.93 -12.69
C VAL A 323 -13.94 -2.08 -13.62
N ASN A 324 -12.97 -2.55 -14.38
CA ASN A 324 -13.14 -3.78 -15.16
C ASN A 324 -12.88 -5.00 -14.26
N GLU A 325 -13.93 -5.71 -13.86
CA GLU A 325 -13.81 -6.84 -12.92
C GLU A 325 -13.00 -7.99 -13.49
N LEU A 326 -13.06 -8.21 -14.81
CA LEU A 326 -12.29 -9.27 -15.46
C LEU A 326 -10.79 -8.98 -15.39
N MET A 327 -10.39 -7.74 -15.69
CA MET A 327 -9.01 -7.28 -15.57
C MET A 327 -8.52 -7.41 -14.11
N ASP A 328 -9.33 -6.96 -13.15
CA ASP A 328 -8.98 -7.03 -11.72
C ASP A 328 -8.78 -8.48 -11.26
N GLN A 329 -9.68 -9.39 -11.62
CA GLN A 329 -9.52 -10.82 -11.30
C GLN A 329 -8.28 -11.42 -11.96
N TYR A 330 -8.00 -11.07 -13.21
CA TYR A 330 -6.82 -11.56 -13.93
C TYR A 330 -5.52 -11.14 -13.25
N TYR A 331 -5.34 -9.83 -13.00
CA TYR A 331 -4.12 -9.33 -12.37
C TYR A 331 -4.02 -9.64 -10.88
N TYR A 332 -5.14 -9.85 -10.19
CA TYR A 332 -5.14 -10.45 -8.86
C TYR A 332 -4.49 -11.85 -8.89
N ARG A 333 -4.88 -12.71 -9.83
CA ARG A 333 -4.28 -14.04 -9.98
C ARG A 333 -2.81 -13.95 -10.32
N VAL A 334 -2.43 -13.07 -11.25
CA VAL A 334 -1.01 -12.83 -11.58
C VAL A 334 -0.22 -12.41 -10.33
N SER A 335 -0.71 -11.43 -9.57
CA SER A 335 -0.08 -10.98 -8.33
C SER A 335 0.04 -12.13 -7.31
N TYR A 336 -1.01 -12.92 -7.13
CA TYR A 336 -1.00 -14.08 -6.23
C TYR A 336 0.07 -15.10 -6.64
N THR A 337 0.17 -15.41 -7.94
CA THR A 337 1.18 -16.36 -8.43
C THR A 337 2.60 -15.84 -8.24
N ASN A 338 2.85 -14.55 -8.44
CA ASN A 338 4.15 -13.95 -8.17
C ASN A 338 4.55 -14.00 -6.69
N GLU A 339 3.58 -13.92 -5.79
CA GLU A 339 3.84 -14.01 -4.35
C GLU A 339 4.08 -15.46 -3.89
N HIS A 340 3.38 -16.43 -4.46
CA HIS A 340 3.34 -17.81 -3.95
C HIS A 340 4.17 -18.81 -4.76
N PHE A 341 4.39 -18.56 -6.05
CA PHE A 341 4.99 -19.52 -6.99
C PHE A 341 6.22 -18.95 -7.71
N ALA A 342 6.76 -17.80 -7.29
CA ALA A 342 8.00 -17.29 -7.83
C ALA A 342 9.19 -18.17 -7.38
N ALA A 343 10.11 -18.40 -8.31
CA ALA A 343 11.35 -19.13 -8.06
C ALA A 343 12.50 -18.37 -8.75
N PHE A 344 13.19 -19.00 -9.71
CA PHE A 344 14.13 -18.29 -10.60
C PHE A 344 13.39 -17.31 -11.52
N ASP A 345 12.24 -17.73 -12.05
CA ASP A 345 11.35 -16.89 -12.86
C ASP A 345 10.22 -16.28 -12.00
N PRO A 346 9.64 -15.15 -12.43
CA PRO A 346 8.39 -14.63 -11.88
C PRO A 346 7.31 -15.70 -11.82
N GLY A 347 6.54 -15.72 -10.74
CA GLY A 347 5.56 -16.78 -10.48
C GLY A 347 4.51 -16.93 -11.58
N TRP A 348 4.12 -15.86 -12.27
CA TRP A 348 3.19 -15.95 -13.40
C TRP A 348 3.72 -16.78 -14.58
N LYS A 349 5.05 -16.94 -14.72
CA LYS A 349 5.69 -17.76 -15.76
C LYS A 349 5.84 -19.23 -15.38
N THR A 350 5.66 -19.59 -14.11
CA THR A 350 5.80 -20.98 -13.68
C THR A 350 4.59 -21.80 -14.09
N ASP A 351 4.75 -23.12 -14.10
CA ASP A 351 3.67 -24.03 -14.48
C ASP A 351 2.49 -23.96 -13.50
N MET A 352 2.77 -23.89 -12.19
CA MET A 352 1.75 -23.65 -11.17
C MET A 352 1.08 -22.29 -11.37
N GLY A 353 1.85 -21.25 -11.67
CA GLY A 353 1.32 -19.92 -11.97
C GLY A 353 0.39 -19.90 -13.18
N MET A 354 0.79 -20.53 -14.27
CA MET A 354 -0.04 -20.68 -15.47
C MET A 354 -1.37 -21.35 -15.16
N ILE A 355 -1.36 -22.50 -14.47
CA ILE A 355 -2.59 -23.22 -14.11
C ILE A 355 -3.47 -22.37 -13.19
N TYR A 356 -2.89 -21.69 -12.19
CA TYR A 356 -3.64 -20.83 -11.28
C TYR A 356 -4.27 -19.62 -11.99
N ILE A 357 -3.56 -18.98 -12.93
CA ILE A 357 -4.11 -17.86 -13.69
C ILE A 357 -5.30 -18.31 -14.54
N LEU A 358 -5.16 -19.45 -15.24
CA LEU A 358 -6.19 -19.98 -16.13
C LEU A 358 -7.43 -20.49 -15.38
N PHE A 359 -7.22 -21.25 -14.29
CA PHE A 359 -8.30 -21.98 -13.63
C PHE A 359 -8.72 -21.38 -12.28
N GLY A 360 -7.94 -20.45 -11.74
CA GLY A 360 -8.16 -19.89 -10.40
C GLY A 360 -7.59 -20.79 -9.30
N PRO A 361 -7.99 -20.59 -8.03
CA PRO A 361 -7.59 -21.46 -6.94
C PRO A 361 -8.16 -22.88 -7.12
N PRO A 362 -7.39 -23.94 -6.83
CA PRO A 362 -7.89 -25.31 -6.84
C PRO A 362 -8.91 -25.54 -5.72
N ASP A 363 -9.79 -26.52 -5.93
CA ASP A 363 -10.75 -26.97 -4.91
C ASP A 363 -10.05 -27.78 -3.80
N ASP A 364 -9.02 -28.56 -4.16
CA ASP A 364 -8.19 -29.32 -3.23
C ASP A 364 -6.73 -29.43 -3.73
N THR A 365 -5.79 -29.57 -2.79
CA THR A 365 -4.36 -29.73 -3.08
C THR A 365 -3.80 -30.90 -2.26
N GLN A 366 -3.17 -31.87 -2.93
CA GLN A 366 -2.54 -33.01 -2.27
C GLN A 366 -1.04 -33.02 -2.53
N ARG A 367 -0.25 -33.05 -1.46
CA ARG A 367 1.20 -33.22 -1.53
C ARG A 367 1.59 -34.64 -1.20
N SER A 368 2.44 -35.24 -2.01
CA SER A 368 3.00 -36.56 -1.76
C SER A 368 4.52 -36.54 -1.95
N PHE A 369 5.21 -37.28 -1.09
CA PHE A 369 6.65 -37.47 -1.16
C PHE A 369 6.93 -38.85 -1.72
N SER A 370 7.67 -38.93 -2.81
CA SER A 370 8.11 -40.21 -3.37
C SER A 370 9.44 -40.62 -2.73
N ASN A 371 9.40 -41.63 -1.87
CA ASN A 371 10.61 -42.21 -1.26
C ASN A 371 11.59 -42.80 -2.29
N SER A 372 11.12 -43.11 -3.50
CA SER A 372 11.92 -43.75 -4.55
C SER A 372 12.58 -42.77 -5.53
N SER A 373 11.98 -41.61 -5.78
CA SER A 373 12.45 -40.66 -6.81
C SER A 373 13.04 -39.36 -6.27
N ARG A 374 13.05 -39.15 -4.94
CA ARG A 374 13.40 -37.87 -4.27
C ARG A 374 12.54 -36.66 -4.67
N TYR A 375 11.54 -36.84 -5.53
CA TYR A 375 10.66 -35.79 -5.99
C TYR A 375 9.49 -35.58 -5.01
N THR A 376 9.16 -34.30 -4.82
CA THR A 376 7.91 -33.91 -4.17
C THR A 376 6.87 -33.67 -5.25
N TYR A 377 5.71 -34.30 -5.13
CA TYR A 377 4.58 -34.08 -6.02
C TYR A 377 3.53 -33.24 -5.32
N GLU A 378 2.90 -32.36 -6.07
CA GLU A 378 1.71 -31.62 -5.66
C GLU A 378 0.64 -31.79 -6.74
N THR A 379 -0.55 -32.27 -6.38
CA THR A 379 -1.67 -32.41 -7.31
C THR A 379 -2.78 -31.46 -6.91
N TRP A 380 -3.19 -30.63 -7.86
CA TRP A 380 -4.31 -29.70 -7.75
C TRP A 380 -5.55 -30.30 -8.39
N TYR A 381 -6.67 -30.28 -7.67
CA TYR A 381 -7.95 -30.79 -8.13
C TYR A 381 -8.92 -29.64 -8.39
N TYR A 382 -9.56 -29.68 -9.56
CA TYR A 382 -10.60 -28.75 -9.97
C TYR A 382 -11.86 -29.57 -10.33
N TYR A 383 -12.72 -29.78 -9.34
CA TYR A 383 -13.89 -30.66 -9.45
C TYR A 383 -14.93 -30.10 -10.42
N THR A 384 -15.13 -28.78 -10.43
CA THR A 384 -16.13 -28.13 -11.29
C THR A 384 -15.89 -28.36 -12.79
N ILE A 385 -14.62 -28.44 -13.18
CA ILE A 385 -14.21 -28.66 -14.59
C ILE A 385 -13.72 -30.10 -14.83
N ASN A 386 -13.82 -30.96 -13.81
CA ASN A 386 -13.32 -32.35 -13.82
C ASN A 386 -11.89 -32.47 -14.34
N ARG A 387 -10.97 -31.66 -13.81
CA ARG A 387 -9.53 -31.70 -14.15
C ARG A 387 -8.68 -31.81 -12.91
N ASN A 388 -7.51 -32.41 -13.07
CA ASN A 388 -6.43 -32.35 -12.10
C ASN A 388 -5.12 -31.97 -12.82
N PHE A 389 -4.22 -31.35 -12.08
CA PHE A 389 -2.90 -30.98 -12.57
C PHE A 389 -1.88 -31.42 -11.52
N SER A 390 -1.01 -32.36 -11.89
CA SER A 390 0.07 -32.82 -11.04
C SER A 390 1.37 -32.13 -11.41
N PHE A 391 2.05 -31.61 -10.40
CA PHE A 391 3.34 -30.96 -10.50
C PHE A 391 4.38 -31.76 -9.73
N TYR A 392 5.64 -31.66 -10.14
CA TYR A 392 6.77 -32.29 -9.45
C TYR A 392 7.92 -31.31 -9.30
N ASP A 393 8.57 -31.32 -8.14
CA ASP A 393 9.81 -30.60 -7.90
C ASP A 393 11.00 -31.55 -8.09
N GLU A 394 11.79 -31.30 -9.13
CA GLU A 394 12.92 -32.15 -9.51
C GLU A 394 14.11 -31.97 -8.57
N ASN A 395 14.32 -30.75 -8.05
CA ASN A 395 15.55 -30.36 -7.36
C ASN A 395 15.36 -30.03 -5.87
N GLY A 396 14.13 -29.98 -5.38
CA GLY A 396 13.81 -29.66 -3.99
C GLY A 396 13.91 -28.17 -3.65
N PHE A 397 14.02 -27.30 -4.67
CA PHE A 397 14.12 -25.85 -4.51
C PHE A 397 12.75 -25.14 -4.61
N GLY A 398 11.65 -25.90 -4.69
CA GLY A 398 10.30 -25.36 -4.83
C GLY A 398 9.92 -24.99 -6.27
N GLU A 399 10.71 -25.42 -7.27
CA GLU A 399 10.40 -25.20 -8.69
C GLU A 399 9.59 -26.37 -9.25
N PHE A 400 8.28 -26.32 -9.02
CA PHE A 400 7.35 -27.32 -9.48
C PHE A 400 7.08 -27.21 -10.99
N LYS A 401 7.34 -28.30 -11.72
CA LYS A 401 7.03 -28.46 -13.14
C LYS A 401 5.78 -29.29 -13.34
N LEU A 402 4.97 -28.94 -14.35
CA LEU A 402 3.77 -29.69 -14.70
C LEU A 402 4.16 -31.04 -15.30
N SER A 403 3.63 -32.11 -14.72
CA SER A 403 3.92 -33.49 -15.15
C SER A 403 3.44 -33.80 -16.58
N THR A 404 2.36 -33.15 -17.02
CA THR A 404 1.79 -33.32 -18.37
C THR A 404 1.62 -31.96 -19.02
N PRO A 405 2.29 -31.68 -20.15
CA PRO A 405 2.20 -30.38 -20.80
C PRO A 405 0.75 -29.96 -21.07
N TYR A 406 0.42 -28.74 -20.67
CA TYR A 406 -0.89 -28.14 -20.95
C TYR A 406 -0.83 -27.36 -22.25
N TYR A 407 -1.44 -27.89 -23.32
CA TYR A 407 -1.56 -27.19 -24.60
C TYR A 407 -2.88 -26.45 -24.69
N ARG A 408 -2.85 -25.15 -24.94
CA ARG A 408 -4.05 -24.34 -25.13
C ARG A 408 -4.51 -24.41 -26.60
N GLY A 409 -5.81 -24.51 -26.84
CA GLY A 409 -6.39 -24.55 -28.19
C GLY A 409 -6.49 -23.19 -28.90
N VAL A 410 -6.04 -22.10 -28.28
CA VAL A 410 -6.08 -20.74 -28.83
C VAL A 410 -4.72 -20.10 -28.54
N GLY A 411 -3.87 -20.02 -29.58
CA GLY A 411 -2.63 -19.25 -29.68
C GLY A 411 -1.67 -19.14 -28.48
N TRP A 412 -0.52 -19.80 -28.64
CA TRP A 412 0.59 -20.13 -27.70
C TRP A 412 0.25 -21.07 -26.55
#